data_AF-A0A6A5BM65-F1
#
_entry.id   AF-A0A6A5BM65-F1
#
_cell.length_a   1.000
_cell.length_b   1.000
_cell.length_c   1.000
_cell.angle_alpha   90.00
_cell.angle_beta   90.00
_cell.angle_gamma   90.00
#
_symmetry.space_group_name_H-M   'P 1'
#
loop_
_entity.id
_entity.type
_entity.pdbx_description
1 polymer ?
#
loop_
_entity_poly.entity_id
_entity_poly.type
_entity_poly.pdbx_seq_one_letter_code
_entity_poly.pdbx_strand_id
1 'polypeptide(L)'
;MKGGIWWDYEHSQKATASNAGPALLASLLYQETQEEHYLEFSQQVFSFWFENMVLKNGEHMYSVCDHISAQNGFKECQWRFTYNEGLMIGAATNLYKVTRNETYLQIAMKIANFMIT
;
A
#
# COMPACT_ATOMS: atom_id res chain seq x y z
N MET A 1 -15.71 -6.03 1.99
CA MET A 1 -14.68 -5.35 2.83
C MET A 1 -14.92 -3.85 2.81
N LYS A 2 -14.86 -3.18 3.96
CA LYS A 2 -14.94 -1.71 4.05
C LYS A 2 -13.51 -1.13 3.97
N GLY A 3 -13.26 -0.20 3.05
CA GLY A 3 -11.94 0.39 2.80
C GLY A 3 -11.27 -0.12 1.52
N GLY A 4 -10.29 0.63 1.00
CA GLY A 4 -9.59 0.37 -0.25
C GLY A 4 -10.35 0.81 -1.51
N ILE A 5 -9.59 1.11 -2.55
CA ILE A 5 -10.04 1.60 -3.85
C ILE A 5 -10.28 0.40 -4.77
N TRP A 6 -11.39 0.45 -5.53
CA TRP A 6 -11.72 -0.57 -6.51
C TRP A 6 -10.80 -0.49 -7.72
N TRP A 7 -10.40 -1.65 -8.22
CA TRP A 7 -9.58 -1.75 -9.43
C TRP A 7 -10.40 -1.46 -10.70
N ASP A 8 -11.64 -1.92 -10.71
CA ASP A 8 -12.55 -1.87 -11.85
C ASP A 8 -13.92 -1.30 -11.45
N TYR A 9 -14.67 -0.83 -12.44
CA TYR A 9 -16.01 -0.27 -12.25
C TYR A 9 -17.07 -1.30 -11.83
N GLU A 10 -16.85 -2.58 -12.10
CA GLU A 10 -17.74 -3.65 -11.65
C GLU A 10 -17.53 -3.99 -10.17
N HIS A 11 -16.52 -3.36 -9.54
CA HIS A 11 -16.10 -3.61 -8.17
C HIS A 11 -15.77 -5.10 -7.92
N SER A 12 -15.16 -5.76 -8.92
CA SER A 12 -14.83 -7.18 -8.86
C SER A 12 -13.64 -7.48 -7.94
N GLN A 13 -12.70 -6.54 -7.83
CA GLN A 13 -11.49 -6.69 -7.03
C GLN A 13 -10.90 -5.34 -6.60
N LYS A 14 -10.00 -5.41 -5.63
CA LYS A 14 -9.12 -4.29 -5.24
C LYS A 14 -7.69 -4.74 -5.48
N ALA A 15 -6.87 -3.91 -6.13
CA ALA A 15 -5.50 -4.25 -6.49
C ALA A 15 -4.48 -3.30 -5.85
N THR A 16 -3.25 -3.75 -5.69
CA THR A 16 -2.16 -2.97 -5.10
C THR A 16 -1.88 -1.74 -5.92
N ALA A 17 -1.87 -1.86 -7.24
CA ALA A 17 -1.77 -0.74 -8.17
C ALA A 17 -2.77 0.38 -7.85
N SER A 18 -4.05 0.03 -7.65
CA SER A 18 -5.12 0.99 -7.33
C SER A 18 -5.13 1.52 -5.90
N ASN A 19 -4.28 1.00 -4.99
CA ASN A 19 -4.28 1.43 -3.58
C ASN A 19 -2.95 2.06 -3.17
N ALA A 20 -1.83 1.36 -3.39
CA ALA A 20 -0.50 1.88 -3.07
C ALA A 20 -0.14 3.09 -3.94
N GLY A 21 -0.53 3.09 -5.22
CA GLY A 21 -0.35 4.22 -6.14
C GLY A 21 -1.05 5.49 -5.67
N PRO A 22 -2.37 5.47 -5.45
CA PRO A 22 -3.08 6.63 -4.91
C PRO A 22 -2.62 7.07 -3.53
N ALA A 23 -2.22 6.14 -2.65
CA ALA A 23 -1.63 6.51 -1.35
C ALA A 23 -0.33 7.30 -1.52
N LEU A 24 0.56 6.87 -2.42
CA LEU A 24 1.78 7.61 -2.76
C LEU A 24 1.43 8.99 -3.35
N LEU A 25 0.57 9.03 -4.37
CA LEU A 25 0.17 10.29 -5.00
C LEU A 25 -0.39 11.29 -3.99
N ALA A 26 -1.30 10.85 -3.10
CA ALA A 26 -1.88 11.73 -2.10
C ALA A 26 -0.84 12.25 -1.11
N SER A 27 0.14 11.43 -0.68
CA SER A 27 1.22 11.94 0.16
C SER A 27 2.10 12.98 -0.55
N LEU A 28 2.30 12.84 -1.87
CA LEU A 28 3.02 13.82 -2.68
C LEU A 28 2.21 15.10 -2.83
N LEU A 29 0.90 15.00 -3.08
CA LEU A 29 0.01 16.16 -3.14
C LEU A 29 0.03 16.92 -1.81
N TYR A 30 -0.06 16.24 -0.66
CA TYR A 30 0.07 16.89 0.64
C TYR A 30 1.41 17.62 0.78
N GLN A 31 2.52 17.01 0.33
CA GLN A 31 3.83 17.65 0.39
C GLN A 31 3.86 18.99 -0.38
N GLU A 32 3.22 19.04 -1.55
CA GLU A 32 3.20 20.23 -2.41
C GLU A 32 2.16 21.27 -1.98
N THR A 33 0.99 20.85 -1.51
CA THR A 33 -0.14 21.76 -1.25
C THR A 33 -0.36 22.07 0.23
N GLN A 34 0.13 21.22 1.12
CA GLN A 34 -0.15 21.24 2.57
C GLN A 34 -1.64 21.12 2.92
N GLU A 35 -2.48 20.64 2.01
CA GLU A 35 -3.90 20.42 2.27
C GLU A 35 -4.11 19.08 3.02
N GLU A 36 -4.56 19.15 4.27
CA GLU A 36 -4.61 18.00 5.20
C GLU A 36 -5.40 16.80 4.66
N HIS A 37 -6.45 17.04 3.87
CA HIS A 37 -7.28 15.96 3.32
C HIS A 37 -6.49 14.99 2.42
N TYR A 38 -5.39 15.44 1.78
CA TYR A 38 -4.50 14.55 1.04
C TYR A 38 -3.69 13.64 1.96
N LEU A 39 -3.21 14.16 3.10
CA LEU A 39 -2.50 13.35 4.08
C LEU A 39 -3.43 12.31 4.70
N GLU A 40 -4.63 12.72 5.11
CA GLU A 40 -5.64 11.83 5.68
C GLU A 40 -5.99 10.69 4.72
N PHE A 41 -6.24 11.00 3.45
CA PHE A 41 -6.51 10.01 2.42
C PHE A 41 -5.32 9.05 2.25
N SER A 42 -4.10 9.58 2.15
CA SER A 42 -2.89 8.76 1.99
C SER A 42 -2.73 7.78 3.15
N GLN A 43 -2.86 8.26 4.39
CA GLN A 43 -2.76 7.44 5.60
C GLN A 43 -3.86 6.37 5.66
N GLN A 44 -5.10 6.72 5.29
CA GLN A 44 -6.22 5.81 5.28
C GLN A 44 -6.01 4.66 4.27
N VAL A 45 -5.66 4.99 3.03
CA VAL A 45 -5.47 3.99 1.97
C VAL A 45 -4.25 3.13 2.25
N PHE A 46 -3.13 3.75 2.65
CA PHE A 46 -1.91 3.02 3.03
C PHE A 46 -2.16 2.05 4.18
N SER A 47 -2.82 2.49 5.25
CA SER A 47 -3.06 1.65 6.43
C SER A 47 -3.97 0.47 6.10
N PHE A 48 -5.04 0.73 5.34
CA PHE A 48 -5.92 -0.33 4.86
C PHE A 48 -5.15 -1.36 4.02
N TRP A 49 -4.32 -0.89 3.08
CA TRP A 49 -3.60 -1.78 2.18
C TRP A 49 -2.49 -2.55 2.89
N PHE A 50 -1.72 -1.89 3.77
CA PHE A 50 -0.69 -2.53 4.58
C PHE A 50 -1.28 -3.64 5.45
N GLU A 51 -2.41 -3.40 6.11
CA GLU A 51 -3.03 -4.39 6.99
C GLU A 51 -3.53 -5.61 6.22
N ASN A 52 -4.13 -5.39 5.05
CA ASN A 52 -4.81 -6.46 4.33
C ASN A 52 -3.93 -7.19 3.31
N MET A 53 -2.96 -6.52 2.70
CA MET A 53 -2.31 -6.99 1.47
C MET A 53 -0.79 -7.13 1.57
N VAL A 54 -0.21 -6.80 2.73
CA VAL A 54 1.20 -7.11 3.03
C VAL A 54 1.25 -8.28 3.99
N LEU A 55 1.95 -9.36 3.61
CA LEU A 55 2.02 -10.58 4.43
C LEU A 55 2.73 -10.31 5.76
N LYS A 56 2.15 -10.79 6.87
CA LYS A 56 2.64 -10.55 8.24
C LYS A 56 3.37 -11.73 8.85
N ASN A 57 3.42 -12.88 8.16
CA ASN A 57 4.07 -14.10 8.63
C ASN A 57 4.47 -14.98 7.43
N GLY A 58 5.16 -16.08 7.72
CA GLY A 58 5.60 -17.05 6.72
C GLY A 58 6.88 -16.64 5.99
N GLU A 59 7.29 -17.48 5.04
CA GLU A 59 8.52 -17.32 4.25
C GLU A 59 8.53 -16.02 3.42
N HIS A 60 7.36 -15.52 3.05
CA HIS A 60 7.20 -14.30 2.25
C HIS A 60 6.70 -13.12 3.08
N MET A 61 7.02 -13.09 4.37
CA MET A 61 6.71 -11.95 5.24
C MET A 61 7.22 -10.64 4.61
N TYR A 62 6.37 -9.62 4.60
CA TYR A 62 6.55 -8.32 3.94
C TYR A 62 6.50 -8.27 2.41
N SER A 63 6.23 -9.39 1.74
CA SER A 63 5.79 -9.35 0.33
C SER A 63 4.42 -8.68 0.19
N VAL A 64 4.15 -8.11 -0.99
CA VAL A 64 2.90 -7.40 -1.28
C VAL A 64 2.08 -8.22 -2.28
N CYS A 65 0.90 -8.67 -1.85
CA CYS A 65 -0.02 -9.42 -2.70
C CYS A 65 -0.58 -8.53 -3.82
N ASP A 66 -0.97 -9.11 -4.95
CA ASP A 66 -1.42 -8.36 -6.12
C ASP A 66 -2.81 -7.75 -5.93
N HIS A 67 -3.80 -8.57 -5.62
CA HIS A 67 -5.18 -8.14 -5.47
C HIS A 67 -5.97 -9.00 -4.49
N ILE A 68 -7.13 -8.50 -4.08
CA ILE A 68 -8.12 -9.21 -3.28
C ILE A 68 -9.47 -9.21 -3.98
N SER A 69 -10.03 -10.39 -4.17
CA SER A 69 -11.34 -10.60 -4.80
C SER A 69 -12.46 -10.05 -3.91
N ALA A 70 -13.40 -9.32 -4.51
CA ALA A 70 -14.60 -8.84 -3.83
C ALA A 70 -15.57 -9.97 -3.50
N GLN A 71 -15.59 -11.02 -4.32
CA GLN A 71 -16.56 -12.10 -4.25
C GLN A 71 -16.32 -13.00 -3.04
N ASN A 72 -15.07 -13.38 -2.80
CA ASN A 72 -14.71 -14.38 -1.79
C ASN A 72 -13.58 -13.95 -0.85
N GLY A 73 -13.00 -12.74 -1.04
CA GLY A 73 -11.89 -12.26 -0.22
C GLY A 73 -10.56 -12.98 -0.47
N PHE A 74 -10.46 -13.80 -1.53
CA PHE A 74 -9.21 -14.45 -1.92
C PHE A 74 -8.15 -13.41 -2.25
N LYS A 75 -6.97 -13.55 -1.65
CA LYS A 75 -5.79 -12.70 -1.89
C LYS A 75 -4.84 -13.42 -2.82
N GLU A 76 -4.61 -12.86 -3.99
CA GLU A 76 -3.62 -13.39 -4.94
C GLU A 76 -2.22 -12.90 -4.56
N CYS A 77 -1.46 -13.74 -3.87
CA CYS A 77 -0.10 -13.44 -3.40
C CYS A 77 0.99 -14.21 -4.17
N GLN A 78 0.62 -15.06 -5.13
CA GLN A 78 1.56 -15.76 -6.01
C GLN A 78 1.98 -14.86 -7.17
N TRP A 79 1.09 -13.97 -7.62
CA TRP A 79 1.44 -12.96 -8.62
C TRP A 79 2.31 -11.89 -7.99
N ARG A 80 3.60 -11.91 -8.33
CA ARG A 80 4.60 -10.98 -7.78
C ARG A 80 5.09 -10.06 -8.88
N PHE A 81 4.75 -8.80 -8.73
CA PHE A 81 5.21 -7.75 -9.59
C PHE A 81 5.95 -6.72 -8.77
N THR A 82 7.21 -6.48 -9.08
CA THR A 82 8.12 -5.60 -8.31
C THR A 82 7.58 -4.20 -8.06
N TYR A 83 6.68 -3.71 -8.92
CA TYR A 83 6.04 -2.41 -8.75
C TYR A 83 5.08 -2.37 -7.54
N ASN A 84 4.52 -3.50 -7.10
CA ASN A 84 3.66 -3.55 -5.92
C ASN A 84 4.46 -3.23 -4.64
N GLU A 85 5.61 -3.88 -4.45
CA GLU A 85 6.56 -3.53 -3.40
C GLU A 85 7.08 -2.10 -3.57
N GLY A 86 7.45 -1.71 -4.79
CA GLY A 86 7.96 -0.37 -5.09
C GLY A 86 6.98 0.75 -4.71
N LEU A 87 5.69 0.59 -5.04
CA LEU A 87 4.64 1.53 -4.66
C LEU A 87 4.46 1.61 -3.14
N MET A 88 4.46 0.48 -2.44
CA MET A 88 4.33 0.46 -0.98
C MET A 88 5.56 1.08 -0.28
N ILE A 89 6.78 0.81 -0.77
CA ILE A 89 8.02 1.43 -0.29
C ILE A 89 7.97 2.94 -0.53
N GLY A 90 7.55 3.37 -1.71
CA GLY A 90 7.41 4.77 -2.07
C GLY A 90 6.41 5.51 -1.18
N ALA A 91 5.20 4.95 -1.03
CA ALA A 91 4.15 5.51 -0.17
C ALA A 91 4.62 5.61 1.29
N ALA A 92 5.21 4.55 1.84
CA ALA A 92 5.72 4.53 3.21
C ALA A 92 6.85 5.57 3.41
N THR A 93 7.80 5.63 2.48
CA THR A 93 8.91 6.59 2.56
C THR A 93 8.41 8.04 2.49
N ASN A 94 7.43 8.33 1.63
CA ASN A 94 6.90 9.67 1.54
C ASN A 94 6.04 10.05 2.75
N LEU A 95 5.22 9.12 3.26
CA LEU A 95 4.51 9.28 4.53
C LEU A 95 5.47 9.55 5.70
N TYR A 96 6.63 8.88 5.76
CA TYR A 96 7.67 9.20 6.73
C TYR A 96 8.18 10.64 6.59
N LYS A 97 8.49 11.10 5.36
CA LYS A 97 8.99 12.46 5.13
C LYS A 97 8.03 13.53 5.62
N VAL A 98 6.73 13.37 5.35
CA VAL A 98 5.71 14.38 5.63
C VAL A 98 5.15 14.31 7.05
N THR A 99 5.25 13.16 7.74
CA THR A 99 4.72 12.99 9.12
C THR A 99 5.79 12.85 10.20
N ARG A 100 7.02 12.47 9.83
CA ARG A 100 8.10 12.03 10.74
C ARG A 100 7.73 10.84 11.64
N ASN A 101 6.68 10.10 11.31
CA ASN A 101 6.35 8.86 12.02
C ASN A 101 7.26 7.71 11.55
N GLU A 102 8.20 7.33 12.43
CA GLU A 102 9.19 6.27 12.20
C GLU A 102 8.58 4.90 11.82
N THR A 103 7.31 4.65 12.16
CA THR A 103 6.59 3.43 11.75
C THR A 103 6.61 3.26 10.23
N TYR A 104 6.43 4.34 9.47
CA TYR A 104 6.43 4.26 8.02
C TYR A 104 7.82 3.93 7.45
N LEU A 105 8.89 4.51 8.02
CA LEU A 105 10.25 4.19 7.61
C LEU A 105 10.58 2.71 7.89
N GLN A 106 10.18 2.20 9.05
CA GLN A 106 10.37 0.78 9.39
C GLN A 106 9.62 -0.14 8.41
N ILE A 107 8.38 0.21 8.02
CA ILE A 107 7.63 -0.56 7.01
C ILE A 107 8.35 -0.54 5.66
N ALA A 108 8.82 0.63 5.20
CA ALA A 108 9.55 0.75 3.94
C ALA A 108 10.80 -0.15 3.94
N MET A 109 11.59 -0.13 5.02
CA MET A 109 12.79 -0.96 5.16
C MET A 109 12.47 -2.45 5.15
N LYS A 110 11.39 -2.88 5.81
CA LYS A 110 10.97 -4.29 5.86
C LYS A 110 10.57 -4.82 4.49
N ILE A 111 9.81 -4.04 3.71
CA ILE A 111 9.42 -4.41 2.34
C ILE A 111 10.65 -4.39 1.42
N ALA A 112 11.52 -3.38 1.53
CA ALA A 112 12.75 -3.31 0.75
C ALA A 112 13.70 -4.49 1.03
N ASN A 113 13.83 -4.91 2.29
CA ASN A 113 14.63 -6.07 2.66
C ASN A 113 14.10 -7.37 2.03
N PHE A 114 12.77 -7.54 1.97
CA PHE A 114 12.18 -8.70 1.27
C PHE A 114 12.57 -8.75 -0.21
N MET A 115 12.74 -7.60 -0.87
CA MET A 115 13.07 -7.57 -2.30
C MET A 115 14.52 -7.98 -2.64
N ILE A 116 15.41 -8.02 -1.65
CA ILE A 116 16.85 -8.28 -1.85
C ILE A 116 17.31 -9.61 -1.22
N THR A 117 16.38 -10.38 -0.67
CA THR A 117 16.59 -11.73 -0.11
C THR A 117 15.96 -12.78 -0.99
#